data_AF-A0A380P8M9-F1
#
_entry.id   AF-A0A380P8M9-F1
#
_cell.length_a   1.000
_cell.length_b   1.000
_cell.length_c   1.000
_cell.angle_alpha   90.00
_cell.angle_beta   90.00
_cell.angle_gamma   90.00
#
_symmetry.space_group_name_H-M   'P 1'
#
loop_
_entity.id
_entity.type
_entity.pdbx_description
1 polymer ?
#
loop_
_entity_poly.entity_id
_entity_poly.type
_entity_poly.pdbx_seq_one_letter_code
_entity_poly.pdbx_strand_id
1 'polypeptide(L)'
;MQTHDGAGTIQSDELQVWQANTPYQEVEQMARQIRQEVARGEHRYRDYLLLARDLGPYQNIIPAVFSRFEIPFLWMPIYQWASIRLSPF
;
A
#
# COMPACT_ATOMS: atom_id res chain seq x y z
N MET A 1 38.43 20.83 13.45
CA MET A 1 37.13 21.05 12.78
C MET A 1 36.85 19.82 11.95
N GLN A 2 36.13 18.83 12.52
CA GLN A 2 35.78 17.59 11.82
C GLN A 2 34.45 17.82 11.09
N THR A 3 34.46 17.69 9.77
CA THR A 3 33.25 17.63 8.95
C THR A 3 32.80 16.17 8.90
N HIS A 4 31.68 15.87 9.57
CA HIS A 4 30.99 14.60 9.42
C HIS A 4 30.26 14.62 8.06
N ASP A 5 30.93 14.15 7.01
CA ASP A 5 30.29 13.87 5.73
C ASP A 5 29.50 12.57 5.86
N GLY A 6 28.26 12.70 6.34
CA GLY A 6 27.29 11.62 6.44
C GLY A 6 26.65 11.29 5.09
N ALA A 7 27.43 10.78 4.14
CA ALA A 7 26.88 10.10 2.98
C ALA A 7 26.45 8.69 3.41
N GLY A 8 25.19 8.56 3.86
CA GLY A 8 24.58 7.27 4.13
C GLY A 8 24.57 6.44 2.85
N THR A 9 25.30 5.33 2.83
CA THR A 9 25.17 4.30 1.81
C THR A 9 23.75 3.77 1.83
N ILE A 10 22.89 4.22 0.91
CA ILE A 10 21.58 3.61 0.70
C ILE A 10 21.86 2.21 0.14
N GLN A 11 21.61 1.18 0.95
CA GLN A 11 21.66 -0.20 0.48
C GLN A 11 20.65 -0.32 -0.66
N SER A 12 21.13 -0.72 -1.84
CA SER A 12 20.36 -0.64 -3.09
C SER A 12 19.15 -1.58 -3.16
N ASP A 13 18.90 -2.39 -2.12
CA ASP A 13 17.72 -3.27 -2.00
C ASP A 13 16.51 -2.60 -1.31
N GLU A 14 16.68 -1.45 -0.66
CA GLU A 14 15.58 -0.77 0.07
C GLU A 14 14.61 0.02 -0.83
N LEU A 15 14.95 0.22 -2.11
CA LEU A 15 14.14 0.96 -3.07
C LEU A 15 13.96 0.14 -4.35
N GLN A 16 12.71 -0.22 -4.65
CA GLN A 16 12.35 -0.96 -5.85
C GLN A 16 11.37 -0.13 -6.69
N VAL A 17 11.60 -0.11 -8.00
CA VAL A 17 10.74 0.56 -8.98
C VAL A 17 10.24 -0.47 -9.98
N TRP A 18 8.93 -0.52 -10.18
CA TRP A 18 8.30 -1.41 -11.15
C TRP A 18 7.45 -0.62 -12.14
N GLN A 19 7.21 -1.26 -13.28
CA GLN A 19 6.29 -0.77 -14.29
C GLN A 19 5.30 -1.90 -14.63
N ALA A 20 4.01 -1.57 -14.63
CA ALA A 20 2.97 -2.46 -15.14
C ALA A 20 2.18 -1.77 -16.25
N ASN A 21 1.47 -2.56 -17.07
CA ASN A 21 0.75 -2.02 -18.22
C ASN A 21 -0.68 -1.59 -17.87
N THR A 22 -1.20 -2.01 -16.71
CA THR A 22 -2.54 -1.66 -16.25
C THR A 22 -2.59 -1.50 -14.72
N PRO A 23 -3.53 -0.70 -14.18
CA PRO A 23 -3.73 -0.58 -12.73
C PRO A 23 -3.99 -1.94 -12.04
N TYR A 24 -4.64 -2.88 -12.75
CA TYR A 24 -4.84 -4.24 -12.24
C TYR A 24 -3.51 -4.96 -12.04
N GLN A 25 -2.62 -4.91 -13.03
CA GLN A 25 -1.32 -5.56 -12.96
C GLN A 25 -0.42 -4.93 -11.89
N GLU A 26 -0.47 -3.60 -11.71
CA GLU A 26 0.25 -2.92 -10.62
C GLU A 26 -0.17 -3.46 -9.25
N VAL A 27 -1.49 -3.52 -8.99
CA VAL A 27 -2.00 -4.00 -7.71
C VAL A 27 -1.75 -5.49 -7.52
N GLU A 28 -1.85 -6.29 -8.58
CA GLU A 28 -1.55 -7.73 -8.52
C GLU A 28 -0.08 -8.01 -8.20
N GLN A 29 0.85 -7.29 -8.83
CA GLN A 29 2.28 -7.45 -8.56
C GLN A 29 2.61 -7.08 -7.12
N MET A 30 2.14 -5.91 -6.66
CA MET A 30 2.29 -5.46 -5.28
C MET A 30 1.68 -6.48 -4.28
N ALA A 31 0.45 -6.95 -4.51
CA ALA A 31 -0.21 -7.91 -3.62
C ALA A 31 0.56 -9.24 -3.54
N ARG A 32 1.08 -9.73 -4.68
CA ARG A 32 1.91 -10.93 -4.72
C ARG A 32 3.16 -10.78 -3.85
N GLN A 33 3.82 -9.63 -3.93
CA GLN A 33 5.02 -9.36 -3.14
C GLN A 33 4.73 -9.29 -1.64
N ILE A 34 3.73 -8.49 -1.23
CA ILE A 34 3.32 -8.39 0.17
C ILE A 34 3.01 -9.79 0.73
N ARG A 35 2.27 -10.62 -0.01
CA ARG A 35 1.92 -11.98 0.43
C ARG A 35 3.14 -12.88 0.56
N GLN A 36 4.13 -12.76 -0.32
CA GLN A 36 5.37 -13.52 -0.26
C GLN A 36 6.20 -13.14 0.97
N GLU A 37 6.40 -11.84 1.22
CA GLU A 37 7.17 -11.33 2.36
C GLU A 37 6.50 -11.69 3.70
N VAL A 38 5.17 -11.59 3.78
CA VAL A 38 4.41 -12.02 4.96
C VAL A 38 4.47 -13.54 5.17
N ALA A 39 4.42 -14.33 4.09
CA ALA A 39 4.52 -15.78 4.18
C ALA A 39 5.92 -16.25 4.62
N ARG A 40 6.98 -15.49 4.30
CA ARG A 40 8.34 -15.73 4.81
C ARG A 40 8.51 -15.31 6.28
N GLY A 41 7.58 -14.54 6.83
CA GLY A 41 7.66 -14.01 8.20
C GLY A 41 8.58 -12.79 8.35
N GLU A 42 8.97 -12.17 7.24
CA GLU A 42 9.85 -10.99 7.21
C GLU A 42 9.10 -9.74 7.69
N HIS A 43 7.81 -9.64 7.36
CA HIS A 43 6.96 -8.48 7.65
C HIS A 43 5.52 -8.88 8.02
N ARG A 44 4.78 -7.97 8.64
CA ARG A 44 3.34 -8.09 8.93
C ARG A 44 2.56 -7.17 8.00
N TYR A 45 1.29 -7.50 7.71
CA TYR A 45 0.44 -6.64 6.86
C TYR A 45 0.33 -5.18 7.31
N ARG A 46 0.42 -4.91 8.63
CA ARG A 46 0.36 -3.56 9.20
C ARG A 46 1.61 -2.71 8.92
N ASP A 47 2.68 -3.32 8.44
CA ASP A 47 3.95 -2.65 8.15
C ASP A 47 3.94 -2.00 6.75
N TYR A 48 2.89 -2.26 5.95
CA TYR A 48 2.74 -1.72 4.61
C TYR A 48 1.76 -0.55 4.58
N LEU A 49 2.11 0.48 3.81
CA LEU A 49 1.27 1.62 3.50
C LEU A 49 1.15 1.78 1.98
N LEU A 50 -0.07 1.71 1.46
CA LEU A 50 -0.36 1.96 0.06
C LEU A 50 -0.70 3.43 -0.14
N LEU A 51 0.06 4.11 -1.00
CA LEU A 51 -0.16 5.50 -1.36
C LEU A 51 -0.36 5.61 -2.87
N ALA A 52 -1.38 6.36 -3.27
CA ALA A 52 -1.63 6.74 -4.66
C ALA A 52 -2.06 8.21 -4.68
N ARG A 53 -1.64 8.95 -5.71
CA ARG A 53 -2.07 10.34 -5.92
C ARG A 53 -3.59 10.42 -6.12
N ASP A 54 -4.14 9.49 -6.89
CA ASP A 54 -5.57 9.34 -7.13
C ASP A 54 -5.93 7.85 -6.98
N LEU A 55 -6.85 7.55 -6.07
CA LEU A 55 -7.35 6.20 -5.85
C LEU A 55 -8.47 5.83 -6.83
N GLY A 56 -9.05 6.77 -7.57
CA GLY A 56 -10.13 6.57 -8.53
C GLY A 56 -9.99 5.30 -9.39
N PRO A 57 -8.89 5.14 -10.14
CA PRO A 57 -8.64 3.96 -10.97
C PRO A 57 -8.51 2.64 -10.18
N TYR A 58 -8.19 2.72 -8.89
CA TYR A 58 -7.88 1.57 -8.04
C TYR A 58 -9.01 1.15 -7.08
N GLN A 59 -10.06 1.98 -6.91
CA GLN A 59 -11.12 1.79 -5.91
C GLN A 59 -11.77 0.40 -5.95
N ASN A 60 -12.01 -0.14 -7.14
CA ASN A 60 -12.60 -1.47 -7.32
C ASN A 60 -11.55 -2.58 -7.43
N ILE A 61 -10.34 -2.24 -7.89
CA ILE A 61 -9.26 -3.19 -8.15
C ILE A 61 -8.64 -3.66 -6.84
N ILE A 62 -8.34 -2.73 -5.92
CA ILE A 62 -7.70 -3.05 -4.64
C ILE A 62 -8.54 -4.07 -3.84
N PRO A 63 -9.85 -3.86 -3.59
CA PRO A 63 -10.66 -4.86 -2.87
C PRO A 63 -10.69 -6.22 -3.56
N ALA A 64 -10.84 -6.26 -4.88
CA ALA A 64 -10.94 -7.50 -5.63
C ALA A 64 -9.62 -8.30 -5.58
N VAL A 65 -8.49 -7.63 -5.80
CA VAL A 65 -7.17 -8.27 -5.75
C VAL A 65 -6.82 -8.67 -4.32
N PHE A 66 -6.98 -7.78 -3.34
CA PHE A 66 -6.61 -8.06 -1.96
C PHE A 66 -7.44 -9.20 -1.36
N SER A 67 -8.72 -9.29 -1.71
CA SER A 67 -9.57 -10.44 -1.35
C SER A 67 -9.01 -11.75 -1.91
N ARG A 68 -8.62 -11.78 -3.20
CA ARG A 68 -8.03 -12.97 -3.85
C ARG A 68 -6.71 -13.42 -3.21
N PHE A 69 -5.90 -12.48 -2.74
CA PHE A 69 -4.63 -12.78 -2.07
C PHE A 69 -4.75 -12.93 -0.54
N GLU A 70 -5.96 -12.82 0.01
CA GLU A 70 -6.24 -12.86 1.45
C GLU A 70 -5.44 -11.81 2.25
N ILE A 71 -5.30 -10.61 1.67
CA ILE A 71 -4.59 -9.49 2.29
C ILE A 71 -5.61 -8.62 3.01
N PRO A 72 -5.58 -8.55 4.35
CA PRO A 72 -6.40 -7.62 5.09
C PRO A 72 -5.90 -6.19 4.87
N PHE A 73 -6.81 -5.25 4.61
CA PHE A 73 -6.49 -3.84 4.50
C PHE A 73 -7.59 -2.98 5.11
N LEU A 74 -7.23 -1.73 5.39
CA LEU A 74 -8.18 -0.71 5.82
C LEU A 74 -8.09 0.46 4.84
N TRP A 75 -9.24 0.98 4.44
CA TRP A 75 -9.28 2.29 3.82
C TRP A 75 -8.92 3.30 4.90
N MET A 76 -7.87 4.08 4.67
CA MET A 76 -7.56 5.20 5.55
C MET A 76 -8.81 6.11 5.58
N PRO A 77 -9.37 6.43 6.76
CA PRO A 77 -10.66 7.11 6.84
C PRO A 77 -10.51 8.54 6.32
N ILE A 78 -10.98 8.78 5.08
CA ILE A 78 -10.83 10.08 4.44
C ILE A 78 -11.85 11.12 4.92
N TYR A 79 -12.98 10.74 5.54
CA TYR A 79 -13.86 11.66 6.29
C TYR A 79 -14.75 10.91 7.31
N GLN A 80 -14.75 11.33 8.59
CA GLN A 80 -15.66 10.80 9.63
C GLN A 80 -16.96 11.62 9.78
N TRP A 81 -17.33 12.51 8.85
CA TRP A 81 -18.55 13.35 8.99
C TRP A 81 -19.78 12.88 8.19
N ALA A 82 -19.70 11.77 7.45
CA ALA A 82 -20.84 11.27 6.66
C ALA A 82 -21.99 10.64 7.48
N SER A 83 -21.86 10.52 8.81
CA SER A 83 -22.86 9.87 9.67
C SER A 83 -23.92 10.79 10.29
N ILE A 84 -23.87 12.12 10.08
CA ILE A 84 -24.77 13.06 10.80
C ILE A 84 -26.06 13.42 10.03
N ARG A 85 -26.31 12.87 8.83
CA ARG A 85 -27.47 13.28 7.99
C ARG A 85 -28.48 12.17 7.65
N LEU A 86 -28.65 11.17 8.51
CA LEU A 86 -29.79 10.25 8.45
C LEU A 86 -30.41 9.99 9.84
N SER A 87 -30.92 11.05 10.45
CA SER A 87 -32.06 10.95 11.38
C SER A 87 -33.04 12.08 11.06
N PRO A 88 -34.04 11.85 10.20
CA PRO A 88 -35.33 12.45 10.46
C PRO A 88 -35.98 11.64 11.60
N PHE A 89 -36.52 12.36 12.58
CA PHE A 89 -37.47 11.94 13.63
C PHE A 89 -37.84 10.46 13.73
#